data_AF-A0A9J7ADF9-F1
#
_entry.id   AF-A0A9J7ADF9-F1
#
_cell.length_a   1.000
_cell.length_b   1.000
_cell.length_c   1.000
_cell.angle_alpha   90.00
_cell.angle_beta   90.00
_cell.angle_gamma   90.00
#
_symmetry.space_group_name_H-M   'P 1'
#
loop_
_entity.id
_entity.type
_entity.pdbx_description
1 polymer ?
#
loop_
_entity_poly.entity_id
_entity_poly.type
_entity_poly.pdbx_seq_one_letter_code
_entity_poly.pdbx_strand_id
1 'polypeptide(L)'
;MKKVAGWIYLALALVAVFFGYLFSLENSSPVAVTLFGFTFPALGLGLWLLGFALIGLLLGMLVTSLPVFVQARKLKSLIKRQQQLEQELRQIRSQSLRD
;
A
#
# COMPACT_ATOMS: atom_id res chain seq x y z
N MET A 1 -15.00 0.71 -8.27
CA MET A 1 -14.46 1.33 -7.03
C MET A 1 -12.93 1.36 -6.99
N LYS A 2 -12.21 0.24 -7.14
CA LYS A 2 -10.73 0.20 -7.06
C LYS A 2 -10.00 1.14 -8.05
N LYS A 3 -10.51 1.26 -9.28
CA LYS A 3 -9.95 2.17 -10.30
C LYS A 3 -10.12 3.65 -9.92
N VAL A 4 -11.26 4.02 -9.34
CA VAL A 4 -11.56 5.40 -8.89
C VAL A 4 -10.63 5.80 -7.75
N ALA A 5 -10.43 4.91 -6.78
CA ALA A 5 -9.46 5.13 -5.70
C ALA A 5 -8.05 5.37 -6.24
N GLY A 6 -7.61 4.58 -7.23
CA GLY A 6 -6.31 4.77 -7.90
C GLY A 6 -6.14 6.17 -8.51
N TRP A 7 -7.17 6.67 -9.21
CA TRP A 7 -7.15 8.02 -9.76
C TRP A 7 -7.12 9.12 -8.69
N ILE A 8 -7.82 8.92 -7.56
CA ILE A 8 -7.78 9.85 -6.43
C ILE A 8 -6.36 9.92 -5.83
N TYR A 9 -5.72 8.77 -5.62
CA TYR A 9 -4.34 8.74 -5.11
C TYR A 9 -3.35 9.40 -6.08
N LEU A 10 -3.52 9.18 -7.39
CA LEU A 10 -2.69 9.82 -8.40
C LEU A 10 -2.87 11.35 -8.40
N ALA A 11 -4.12 11.83 -8.35
CA ALA A 11 -4.41 13.26 -8.26
C ALA A 11 -3.80 13.88 -7.00
N LEU A 12 -3.93 13.21 -5.84
CA LEU A 12 -3.34 13.68 -4.59
C LEU A 12 -1.81 13.73 -4.66
N ALA A 13 -1.17 12.73 -5.28
CA ALA A 13 0.28 12.71 -5.49
C ALA A 13 0.73 13.87 -6.40
N LEU A 14 0.02 14.13 -7.49
CA LEU A 14 0.31 15.27 -8.38
C LEU A 14 0.16 16.61 -7.66
N VAL A 15 -0.90 16.77 -6.86
CA VAL A 15 -1.12 17.97 -6.04
C VAL A 15 0.02 18.14 -5.03
N ALA A 16 0.45 17.06 -4.36
CA ALA A 16 1.57 17.11 -3.42
C ALA A 16 2.87 17.55 -4.10
N VAL A 17 3.20 16.98 -5.28
CA VAL A 17 4.38 17.38 -6.06
C VAL A 17 4.29 18.83 -6.49
N PHE A 18 3.13 19.28 -6.97
CA PHE A 18 2.91 20.66 -7.39
C PHE A 18 3.13 21.65 -6.22
N PHE A 19 2.53 21.38 -5.06
CA PHE A 19 2.75 22.20 -3.87
C PHE A 19 4.19 22.14 -3.36
N GLY A 20 4.84 20.98 -3.40
CA GLY A 20 6.24 20.87 -3.00
C GLY A 20 7.17 21.63 -3.93
N TYR A 21 6.86 21.67 -5.23
CA TYR A 21 7.58 22.50 -6.20
C TYR A 21 7.37 23.99 -5.94
N LEU A 22 6.12 24.45 -5.78
CA LEU A 22 5.82 25.85 -5.43
C LEU A 22 6.50 26.27 -4.12
N PHE A 23 6.46 25.39 -3.12
CA PHE A 23 7.12 25.63 -1.84
C PHE A 23 8.62 25.75 -2.00
N SER A 24 9.24 24.93 -2.87
CA SER A 24 10.66 25.01 -3.17
C SER A 24 11.04 26.30 -3.91
N LEU A 25 10.18 26.82 -4.78
CA LEU A 25 10.41 28.09 -5.49
C LEU A 25 10.38 29.26 -4.50
N GLU A 26 9.32 29.39 -3.72
CA GLU A 26 9.14 30.51 -2.79
C GLU A 26 10.08 30.42 -1.57
N ASN A 27 10.44 29.20 -1.16
CA ASN A 27 11.28 28.93 0.00
C ASN A 27 12.59 28.26 -0.44
N SER A 28 13.31 28.93 -1.34
CA SER A 28 14.61 28.48 -1.87
C SER A 28 15.76 28.46 -0.83
N SER A 29 15.48 28.75 0.44
CA SER A 29 16.49 28.71 1.49
C SER A 29 16.96 27.26 1.71
N PRO A 30 18.25 26.95 1.54
CA PRO A 30 18.78 25.63 1.82
C PRO A 30 18.75 25.38 3.32
N VAL A 31 18.18 24.23 3.73
CA VAL A 31 18.09 23.82 5.12
C VAL A 31 18.75 22.47 5.30
N ALA A 32 19.71 22.42 6.22
CA ALA A 32 20.30 21.18 6.69
C ALA A 32 19.33 20.54 7.70
N VAL A 33 18.92 19.30 7.44
CA VAL A 33 18.03 18.55 8.33
C VAL A 33 18.89 17.58 9.14
N THR A 34 18.72 17.61 10.46
CA THR A 34 19.36 16.64 11.36
C THR A 34 18.31 15.65 11.86
N LEU A 35 18.53 14.35 11.64
CA LEU A 35 17.68 13.27 12.14
C LEU A 35 18.54 12.24 12.85
N PHE A 36 18.11 11.83 14.05
CA PHE A 36 18.79 10.80 14.84
C PHE A 36 20.31 11.05 15.02
N GLY A 37 20.72 12.32 15.10
CA GLY A 37 22.13 12.72 15.21
C GLY A 37 22.90 12.80 13.89
N PHE A 38 22.29 12.45 12.75
CA PHE A 38 22.88 12.59 11.42
C PHE A 38 22.39 13.86 10.74
N THR A 39 23.31 14.74 10.36
CA THR A 39 23.02 15.94 9.59
C THR A 39 23.17 15.65 8.10
N PHE A 40 22.08 15.84 7.38
CA PHE A 40 22.03 15.65 5.94
C PHE A 40 22.48 16.93 5.20
N PRO A 41 22.89 16.82 3.92
CA PRO A 41 23.26 17.99 3.13
C PRO A 41 22.13 19.02 3.06
N ALA A 42 22.50 20.30 3.03
CA ALA A 42 21.55 21.38 2.92
C ALA A 42 20.88 21.34 1.54
N LEU A 43 19.57 21.11 1.54
CA LEU A 43 18.73 21.06 0.34
C LEU A 43 17.57 22.03 0.53
N GLY A 44 16.89 22.39 -0.56
CA GLY A 44 15.68 23.21 -0.48
C GLY A 44 14.63 22.54 0.42
N LEU A 45 13.97 23.33 1.28
CA LEU A 45 12.94 22.81 2.19
C LEU A 45 11.85 22.01 1.49
N GLY A 46 11.44 22.44 0.29
CA GLY A 46 10.44 21.73 -0.51
C GLY A 46 10.87 20.31 -0.88
N LEU A 47 12.15 20.08 -1.15
CA LEU A 47 12.69 18.74 -1.42
C LEU A 47 12.65 17.84 -0.18
N TRP A 48 12.97 18.39 0.99
CA TRP A 48 12.86 17.65 2.24
C TRP A 48 11.42 17.22 2.52
N LEU A 49 10.48 18.16 2.43
CA LEU A 49 9.06 17.89 2.65
C LEU A 49 8.52 16.84 1.67
N LEU A 50 8.83 16.96 0.38
CA LEU A 50 8.45 15.97 -0.62
C LEU A 50 9.08 14.61 -0.36
N GLY A 51 10.37 14.57 -0.02
CA GLY A 51 11.08 13.33 0.29
C GLY A 51 10.46 12.58 1.46
N PHE A 52 10.23 13.25 2.59
CA PHE A 52 9.59 12.63 3.75
C PHE A 52 8.15 12.23 3.49
N ALA A 53 7.38 13.05 2.77
CA ALA A 53 6.02 12.71 2.38
C ALA A 53 5.97 11.45 1.51
N LEU A 54 6.87 11.34 0.53
CA LEU A 54 6.97 10.17 -0.33
C LEU A 54 7.36 8.92 0.46
N ILE A 55 8.35 9.01 1.36
CA ILE A 55 8.76 7.92 2.23
C ILE A 55 7.58 7.47 3.11
N GLY A 56 6.90 8.41 3.75
CA GLY A 56 5.73 8.12 4.58
C GLY A 56 4.60 7.44 3.81
N LEU A 57 4.33 7.89 2.58
CA LEU A 57 3.34 7.28 1.69
C LEU A 57 3.71 5.84 1.32
N LEU A 58 4.97 5.60 0.93
CA LEU A 58 5.46 4.26 0.62
C LEU A 58 5.36 3.32 1.82
N LEU A 59 5.74 3.79 3.01
CA LEU A 59 5.60 3.04 4.25
C LEU A 59 4.13 2.74 4.57
N GLY A 60 3.24 3.73 4.45
CA GLY A 60 1.80 3.54 4.63
C GLY A 60 1.22 2.50 3.66
N MET A 61 1.65 2.52 2.40
CA MET A 61 1.27 1.51 1.41
C MET A 61 1.80 0.12 1.76
N LEU A 62 3.04 0.02 2.25
CA LEU A 62 3.62 -1.26 2.68
C LEU A 62 2.85 -1.84 3.87
N VAL A 63 2.55 -1.02 4.89
CA VAL A 63 1.82 -1.44 6.08
C VAL A 63 0.39 -1.90 5.73
N THR A 64 -0.27 -1.22 4.80
CA THR A 64 -1.66 -1.57 4.43
C THR A 64 -1.73 -2.73 3.43
N SER A 65 -0.75 -2.90 2.55
CA SER A 65 -0.76 -3.97 1.55
C SER A 65 -0.41 -5.35 2.11
N LEU A 66 0.44 -5.43 3.13
CA LEU A 66 0.86 -6.68 3.76
C LEU A 66 -0.32 -7.51 4.34
N PRO A 67 -1.22 -6.95 5.18
CA PRO A 67 -2.38 -7.68 5.68
C PRO A 67 -3.32 -8.14 4.58
N VAL A 68 -3.55 -7.31 3.55
CA VAL A 68 -4.41 -7.65 2.42
C VAL A 68 -3.85 -8.86 1.67
N PHE A 69 -2.53 -8.91 1.47
CA PHE A 69 -1.88 -10.03 0.82
C PHE A 69 -1.97 -11.33 1.64
N VAL A 70 -1.76 -11.23 2.96
CA VAL A 70 -1.91 -12.38 3.87
C VAL A 70 -3.34 -12.91 3.88
N GLN A 71 -4.32 -12.01 3.95
CA GLN A 71 -5.75 -12.37 3.91
C GLN A 71 -6.12 -13.01 2.57
N ALA A 72 -5.63 -12.48 1.44
CA ALA A 72 -5.87 -13.07 0.13
C ALA A 72 -5.32 -14.50 0.02
N ARG A 73 -4.14 -14.78 0.61
CA ARG A 73 -3.58 -16.14 0.68
C ARG A 73 -4.46 -17.07 1.53
N LYS A 74 -4.89 -16.61 2.71
CA LYS A 74 -5.80 -17.37 3.58
C LYS A 74 -7.12 -17.68 2.89
N LEU A 75 -7.71 -16.69 2.21
CA LEU A 75 -8.96 -16.86 1.46
C LEU A 75 -8.83 -17.94 0.39
N LYS A 76 -7.75 -17.94 -0.40
CA LYS A 76 -7.49 -18.99 -1.40
C LYS A 76 -7.38 -20.38 -0.78
N SER A 77 -6.70 -20.49 0.36
CA SER A 77 -6.56 -21.76 1.08
C SER A 77 -7.91 -22.27 1.60
N LEU A 78 -8.74 -21.40 2.16
CA LEU A 78 -10.08 -21.72 2.65
C LEU A 78 -11.01 -22.18 1.51
N ILE A 79 -11.00 -21.48 0.37
CA ILE A 79 -11.78 -21.87 -0.81
C ILE A 79 -11.39 -23.27 -1.28
N LYS A 80 -10.09 -23.58 -1.36
CA LYS A 80 -9.62 -24.91 -1.77
C LYS A 80 -10.09 -26.00 -0.80
N ARG A 81 -10.03 -25.72 0.51
CA ARG A 81 -10.47 -26.67 1.54
C ARG A 81 -11.98 -26.89 1.51
N GLN A 82 -12.76 -25.83 1.27
CA GLN A 82 -14.21 -25.93 1.07
C GLN A 82 -14.54 -26.83 -0.12
N GLN A 83 -13.87 -26.65 -1.25
CA GLN A 83 -14.07 -27.48 -2.44
C GLN A 83 -13.77 -28.96 -2.19
N GLN A 84 -12.70 -29.26 -1.44
CA GLN A 84 -12.35 -30.64 -1.06
C GLN A 84 -13.43 -31.27 -0.17
N LEU A 85 -13.88 -30.56 0.88
CA LEU A 85 -14.93 -31.05 1.77
C LEU A 85 -16.26 -31.29 1.03
N GLU A 86 -16.62 -30.41 0.09
CA GLU A 86 -17.82 -30.63 -0.74
C GLU A 86 -17.67 -31.83 -1.68
N GLN A 87 -16.46 -32.14 -2.17
CA GLN A 87 -16.21 -33.33 -2.98
C GLN A 87 -16.33 -34.61 -2.15
N GLU A 88 -15.78 -34.62 -0.93
CA GLU A 88 -15.90 -35.74 0.01
C GLU A 88 -17.38 -36.01 0.37
N LEU A 89 -18.14 -34.95 0.69
CA LEU A 89 -19.58 -35.08 0.94
C LEU A 89 -20.35 -35.65 -0.26
N ARG A 90 -19.99 -35.24 -1.48
CA ARG A 90 -20.58 -35.80 -2.71
C ARG A 90 -20.27 -37.27 -2.88
N GLN A 91 -19.04 -37.69 -2.60
CA GLN A 91 -18.63 -39.10 -2.67
C GLN A 91 -19.42 -39.95 -1.67
N ILE A 92 -19.49 -39.52 -0.40
CA ILE A 92 -20.23 -40.23 0.65
C ILE A 92 -21.72 -40.37 0.28
N ARG A 93 -22.37 -39.29 -0.19
CA ARG A 93 -23.77 -39.35 -0.65
C ARG A 93 -23.96 -40.30 -1.83
N SER A 94 -23.03 -40.33 -2.78
CA SER A 94 -23.13 -41.20 -3.95
C SER A 94 -22.94 -42.69 -3.61
N GLN A 95 -22.18 -43.00 -2.55
CA GLN A 95 -22.01 -44.36 -2.04
C GLN A 95 -23.24 -44.81 -1.26
N SER A 96 -23.80 -43.96 -0.41
CA SER A 96 -25.03 -44.25 0.37
C SER A 96 -26.29 -44.48 -0.48
N LEU A 97 -26.32 -44.04 -1.74
CA LEU A 97 -27.43 -44.28 -2.66
C LEU A 97 -27.26 -45.56 -3.50
N ARG A 98 -26.11 -46.22 -3.37
CA ARG A 98 -25.73 -47.40 -4.16
C ARG A 98 -25.88 -48.72 -3.39
N ASP A 99 -25.99 -48.64 -2.07
CA ASP A 99 -26.36 -49.72 -1.14
C ASP A 99 -27.87 -49.72 -0.88
#